data_AF-A0A535UY27-F1
#
_entry.id   AF-A0A535UY27-F1
#
_cell.length_a   1.000
_cell.length_b   1.000
_cell.length_c   1.000
_cell.angle_alpha   90.00
_cell.angle_beta   90.00
_cell.angle_gamma   90.00
#
_symmetry.space_group_name_H-M   'P 1'
#
loop_
_entity.id
_entity.type
_entity.pdbx_description
1 polymer ?
#
loop_
_entity_poly.entity_id
_entity_poly.type
_entity_poly.pdbx_seq_one_letter_code
_entity_poly.pdbx_strand_id
1 'polypeptide(L)'
;MESDKGKCACGRRLRDAAIYTYRSRTDRFLFHRCECGTEWTEHHTDIDPTDPVTSDEVIEVHKQLAKFEGSIAELLQPHSA
;
A
#
# COMPACT_ATOMS: atom_id res chain seq x y z
N MET A 1 -8.10 -11.02 28.39
CA MET A 1 -8.76 -9.89 27.69
C MET A 1 -8.11 -9.78 26.32
N GLU A 2 -8.61 -10.53 25.34
CA GLU A 2 -8.06 -10.57 23.98
C GLU A 2 -9.22 -10.59 22.99
N SER A 3 -9.79 -9.43 22.66
CA SER A 3 -10.83 -9.34 21.62
C SER A 3 -10.84 -8.02 20.86
N ASP A 4 -9.82 -7.17 21.03
CA ASP A 4 -9.77 -5.86 20.35
C ASP A 4 -8.71 -5.77 19.23
N LYS A 5 -7.83 -6.78 19.08
CA LYS A 5 -6.76 -6.77 18.05
C LYS A 5 -7.24 -6.81 16.59
N GLY A 6 -8.55 -6.85 16.34
CA GLY A 6 -9.13 -6.94 15.00
C GLY A 6 -10.14 -5.85 14.68
N LYS A 7 -10.30 -4.85 15.55
CA LYS A 7 -11.27 -3.77 15.37
C LYS A 7 -10.62 -2.39 15.50
N CYS A 8 -11.14 -1.44 14.74
CA CYS A 8 -10.88 -0.03 14.94
C CYS A 8 -11.62 0.44 16.20
N ALA A 9 -11.16 1.54 16.82
CA ALA A 9 -11.82 2.16 17.96
C ALA A 9 -13.30 2.55 17.71
N CYS A 10 -13.70 2.72 16.45
CA CYS A 10 -15.11 2.94 16.07
C CYS A 10 -15.97 1.65 16.05
N GLY A 11 -15.39 0.49 16.35
CA GLY A 11 -16.06 -0.82 16.40
C GLY A 11 -16.05 -1.62 15.08
N ARG A 12 -15.61 -1.03 13.97
CA ARG A 12 -15.48 -1.71 12.66
C ARG A 12 -14.31 -2.67 12.64
N ARG A 13 -14.33 -3.69 11.77
CA ARG A 13 -13.21 -4.64 11.64
C ARG A 13 -12.06 -4.02 10.86
N LEU A 14 -10.82 -4.21 11.30
CA LEU A 14 -9.63 -3.66 10.63
C LEU A 14 -9.50 -4.16 9.19
N ARG A 15 -9.89 -5.41 8.93
CA ARG A 15 -9.88 -6.02 7.59
C ARG A 15 -10.84 -5.38 6.58
N ASP A 16 -11.84 -4.64 7.06
CA ASP A 16 -12.84 -3.99 6.21
C ASP A 16 -12.40 -2.54 5.85
N ALA A 17 -11.23 -2.09 6.35
CA ALA A 17 -10.69 -0.79 5.99
C ALA A 17 -10.17 -0.77 4.55
N ALA A 18 -10.24 0.39 3.92
CA ALA A 18 -9.58 0.60 2.63
C ALA A 18 -8.07 0.47 2.83
N ILE A 19 -7.40 -0.27 1.94
CA ILE A 19 -5.96 -0.52 1.99
C ILE A 19 -5.34 0.05 0.72
N TYR A 20 -4.28 0.84 0.91
CA TYR A 20 -3.37 1.28 -0.14
C TYR A 20 -2.04 0.55 0.07
N THR A 21 -1.52 -0.12 -0.95
CA THR A 21 -0.29 -0.92 -0.83
C THR A 21 0.81 -0.29 -1.67
N TYR A 22 1.89 0.10 -1.01
CA TYR A 22 3.11 0.54 -1.66
C TYR A 22 4.20 -0.51 -1.50
N ARG A 23 4.86 -0.86 -2.60
CA ARG A 23 5.95 -1.84 -2.61
C ARG A 23 7.23 -1.18 -3.11
N SER A 24 8.27 -1.23 -2.27
CA SER A 24 9.65 -0.92 -2.63
C SER A 24 10.36 -2.19 -3.12
N ARG A 25 11.70 -2.13 -3.27
CA ARG A 25 12.50 -3.32 -3.60
C ARG A 25 12.57 -4.35 -2.46
N THR A 26 12.57 -3.89 -1.22
CA THR A 26 12.83 -4.71 -0.03
C THR A 26 11.70 -4.63 0.99
N ASP A 27 10.76 -3.72 0.79
CA ASP A 27 9.73 -3.39 1.76
C ASP A 27 8.36 -3.32 1.10
N ARG A 28 7.34 -3.62 1.90
CA ARG A 28 5.94 -3.39 1.55
C ARG A 28 5.28 -2.63 2.68
N PHE A 29 4.64 -1.54 2.33
CA PHE A 29 3.87 -0.71 3.23
C PHE A 29 2.38 -0.85 2.90
N LEU A 30 1.58 -1.19 3.89
CA LEU A 30 0.12 -1.20 3.77
C LEU A 30 -0.42 -0.04 4.60
N PHE A 31 -1.11 0.88 3.94
CA PHE A 31 -1.72 2.04 4.56
C PHE A 31 -3.20 1.79 4.64
N HIS A 32 -3.71 1.71 5.85
CA HIS A 32 -5.10 1.41 6.12
C HIS A 32 -5.82 2.67 6.54
N ARG A 33 -7.03 2.83 6.02
CA ARG A 33 -7.92 3.91 6.44
C ARG A 33 -9.31 3.36 6.74
N CYS A 34 -9.67 3.41 8.01
CA CYS A 34 -11.04 3.11 8.43
C CYS A 34 -11.98 4.21 7.96
N GLU A 35 -13.25 3.88 7.69
CA GLU A 35 -14.27 4.87 7.33
C GLU A 35 -14.51 5.95 8.41
N CYS A 36 -14.15 5.70 9.67
CA CYS A 36 -14.22 6.71 10.73
C CYS A 36 -13.05 7.71 10.68
N GLY A 37 -12.11 7.55 9.74
CA GLY A 37 -10.94 8.41 9.58
C GLY A 37 -9.69 7.96 10.33
N THR A 38 -9.75 6.87 11.11
CA THR A 38 -8.54 6.32 11.76
C THR A 38 -7.63 5.66 10.73
N GLU A 39 -6.35 5.98 10.80
CA GLU A 39 -5.31 5.50 9.90
C GLU A 39 -4.26 4.71 10.67
N TRP A 40 -3.73 3.65 10.05
CA TRP A 40 -2.56 2.93 10.54
C TRP A 40 -1.76 2.36 9.38
N THR A 41 -0.47 2.09 9.63
CA THR A 41 0.45 1.59 8.62
C THR A 41 1.08 0.29 9.09
N GLU A 42 1.07 -0.72 8.23
CA GLU A 42 1.83 -1.96 8.41
C GLU A 42 3.08 -1.87 7.53
N HIS A 43 4.26 -2.09 8.13
CA HIS A 43 5.54 -2.13 7.42
C HIS A 43 6.08 -3.55 7.46
N HIS A 44 6.18 -4.15 6.28
CA HIS A 44 6.80 -5.45 6.07
C HIS A 44 8.16 -5.24 5.43
N THR A 45 9.22 -5.68 6.09
CA THR A 45 10.59 -5.70 5.57
C THR A 45 10.92 -7.06 4.94
N ASP A 46 12.09 -7.17 4.32
CA ASP A 46 12.64 -8.42 3.79
C ASP A 46 11.75 -9.11 2.76
N ILE A 47 11.03 -8.30 1.98
CA ILE A 47 10.16 -8.76 0.91
C ILE A 47 11.02 -9.33 -0.22
N ASP A 48 10.72 -10.55 -0.67
CA ASP A 48 11.41 -11.15 -1.81
C ASP A 48 11.00 -10.41 -3.10
N PRO A 49 11.94 -9.84 -3.87
CA PRO A 49 11.64 -9.13 -5.11
C PRO A 49 10.99 -10.02 -6.18
N THR A 50 11.07 -11.34 -6.04
CA THR A 50 10.40 -12.34 -6.90
C THR A 50 8.97 -12.65 -6.48
N ASP A 51 8.52 -12.17 -5.31
CA ASP A 51 7.13 -12.32 -4.89
C ASP A 51 6.19 -11.71 -5.94
N PRO A 52 5.06 -12.39 -6.21
CA PRO A 52 4.11 -11.91 -7.20
C PRO A 52 3.54 -10.55 -6.80
N VAL A 53 3.50 -9.65 -7.79
CA VAL A 53 2.81 -8.36 -7.69
C VAL A 53 1.30 -8.62 -7.81
N THR A 54 0.53 -8.06 -6.89
CA THR A 54 -0.93 -8.24 -6.86
C THR A 54 -1.62 -7.39 -7.93
N SER A 55 -2.84 -7.75 -8.31
CA SER A 55 -3.63 -6.97 -9.28
C SER A 55 -3.91 -5.55 -8.80
N ASP A 56 -4.12 -5.36 -7.49
CA ASP A 56 -4.36 -4.03 -6.90
C ASP A 56 -3.14 -3.11 -7.06
N GLU A 57 -1.93 -3.63 -6.79
CA GLU A 57 -0.66 -2.92 -7.01
C GLU A 57 -0.51 -2.49 -8.50
N VAL A 58 -0.86 -3.37 -9.45
CA VAL A 58 -0.79 -3.05 -10.89
C VAL A 58 -1.82 -1.98 -11.29
N ILE A 59 -3.06 -2.10 -10.81
CA ILE A 59 -4.14 -1.14 -11.12
C ILE A 59 -3.78 0.25 -10.62
N GLU A 60 -3.12 0.34 -9.46
CA GLU A 60 -2.70 1.61 -8.89
C GLU A 60 -1.60 2.29 -9.70
N VAL A 61 -0.54 1.55 -10.04
CA VAL A 61 0.52 2.07 -10.93
C VAL A 61 -0.09 2.54 -12.25
N HIS A 62 -1.04 1.79 -12.80
CA HIS A 62 -1.75 2.19 -14.01
C HIS A 62 -2.51 3.52 -13.83
N LYS A 63 -3.25 3.70 -12.72
CA LYS A 63 -3.96 4.96 -12.42
C LYS A 63 -3.02 6.15 -12.28
N GLN A 64 -1.83 5.95 -11.71
CA GLN A 64 -0.81 7.00 -11.57
C GLN A 64 -0.21 7.34 -12.93
N LEU A 65 0.18 6.33 -13.72
CA LEU A 65 0.72 6.52 -15.07
C LEU A 65 -0.29 7.19 -16.01
N ALA A 66 -1.59 6.88 -15.89
CA ALA A 66 -2.63 7.52 -16.69
C ALA A 66 -2.77 9.03 -16.44
N LYS A 67 -2.30 9.52 -15.28
CA LYS A 67 -2.31 10.95 -14.92
C LYS A 67 -0.93 11.60 -15.08
N PHE A 68 0.08 10.85 -15.46
CA PHE A 68 1.44 11.34 -15.56
C PHE A 68 1.63 12.10 -16.88
N GLU A 69 1.99 13.38 -16.79
CA GLU A 69 2.18 14.26 -17.95
C GLU A 69 3.66 14.35 -18.39
N GLY A 70 4.57 13.66 -17.69
CA GLY A 70 6.01 13.66 -18.01
C GLY A 70 6.41 12.66 -19.09
N SER A 71 7.71 12.63 -19.39
CA SER A 71 8.31 11.73 -20.37
C SER A 71 8.60 10.34 -19.79
N ILE A 72 8.68 9.33 -20.66
CA ILE A 72 9.09 7.97 -20.24
C ILE A 72 10.52 7.95 -19.68
N ALA A 73 11.39 8.88 -20.11
CA ALA A 73 12.74 8.99 -19.59
C ALA A 73 12.74 9.37 -18.09
N GLU A 74 11.84 10.23 -17.65
CA GLU A 74 11.66 10.62 -16.25
C GLU A 74 11.15 9.45 -15.39
N LEU A 75 10.23 8.65 -15.93
CA LEU A 75 9.72 7.44 -15.26
C LEU A 75 10.80 6.36 -15.08
N LEU A 76 11.70 6.23 -16.04
CA LEU A 76 12.76 5.22 -16.05
C LEU A 76 14.01 5.64 -15.27
N GLN A 77 14.04 6.85 -14.69
CA GLN A 77 15.18 7.26 -13.90
C GLN A 77 15.32 6.32 -12.69
N PRO A 78 16.49 5.67 -12.52
CA PRO A 78 16.75 4.92 -11.31
C PRO A 78 16.65 5.89 -10.14
N HIS A 79 15.74 5.62 -9.22
CA HIS A 79 15.67 6.36 -7.97
C HIS A 79 16.96 6.03 -7.21
N SER A 80 17.93 6.94 -7.27
CA SER A 80 19.10 6.89 -6.41
C SER A 80 18.61 7.02 -4.98
N ALA A 81 18.93 6.01 -4.17
CA ALA A 81 18.62 5.93 -2.75
C ALA A 81 19.27 7.08 -1.95
#